data_AF-A0A960L6A0-F1
#
_entry.id   AF-A0A960L6A0-F1
#
_cell.length_a   1.000
_cell.length_b   1.000
_cell.length_c   1.000
_cell.angle_alpha   90.00
_cell.angle_beta   90.00
_cell.angle_gamma   90.00
#
_symmetry.space_group_name_H-M   'P 1'
#
loop_
_entity.id
_entity.type
_entity.pdbx_description
1 polymer ?
#
loop_
_entity_poly.entity_id
_entity_poly.type
_entity_poly.pdbx_seq_one_letter_code
_entity_poly.pdbx_strand_id
1 'polypeptide(L)'
;MPSFTLLGPQVIRLPFILASSYPHEILHNWWGNSVFVDYDSGNWCEGLTAYLADHLIQEQGGRGAAYRRDALQRYRSYVSESRDFPLVEFRSRHSAATEAVGYGKTLMGFHMLRQLVGDDTFRAWLAAFYREERGRRASFGDVRRTLEEVSGRKLGRFFEQWTERSGAPALALAGVWVEKSPEGWTVHGTLRQTQPGDPYELEVPVVLETESGPLLRRLPLASHESTFELPSETLPLALHVDPSFDLFRVLDPLEVPPSIGQVFGDPRPLAILPSTAPAAEIEAYRGLIGAWRSEHQQPELVGDDELSSLPTDRAVWLLGRSNRFASALFEGHPGVTVETDTIQLEGRSLPITDHTFVVVVRNPAAAEQAVGWITVDPATAFAGLARKLPHYGKYSYLGFEGSEPTNVAKGQWSGLDSPLTVDLRPEAERSTPLPAPALEPEPPLVAAPAPDPSAAHPATPHRGG
;
A
#
# COMPACT_ATOMS: atom_id res chain seq x y z
N MET A 1 1.04 16.63 -32.99
CA MET A 1 -0.30 17.20 -32.72
C MET A 1 -0.72 16.76 -31.33
N PRO A 2 -1.39 17.59 -30.52
CA PRO A 2 -1.97 17.13 -29.26
C PRO A 2 -2.95 15.98 -29.54
N SER A 3 -2.89 14.91 -28.75
CA SER A 3 -3.86 13.80 -28.81
C SER A 3 -4.98 14.00 -27.77
N PHE A 4 -5.98 13.11 -27.81
CA PHE A 4 -7.14 13.14 -26.92
C PHE A 4 -7.25 11.83 -26.15
N THR A 5 -7.72 11.91 -24.91
CA THR A 5 -8.11 10.75 -24.09
C THR A 5 -9.60 10.47 -24.27
N LEU A 6 -9.98 9.22 -24.53
CA LEU A 6 -11.39 8.81 -24.65
C LEU A 6 -11.83 8.06 -23.39
N LEU A 7 -12.95 8.49 -22.80
CA LEU A 7 -13.58 7.79 -21.68
C LEU A 7 -14.95 7.24 -22.08
N GLY A 8 -15.18 5.95 -21.80
CA GLY A 8 -16.42 5.28 -22.16
C GLY A 8 -17.64 5.82 -21.41
N PRO A 9 -18.82 5.96 -22.07
CA PRO A 9 -20.02 6.53 -21.45
C PRO A 9 -20.60 5.68 -20.31
N GLN A 10 -20.22 4.42 -20.20
CA GLN A 10 -20.59 3.55 -19.07
C GLN A 10 -19.72 3.85 -17.84
N VAL A 11 -18.43 4.12 -18.05
CA VAL A 11 -17.48 4.40 -16.96
C VAL A 11 -17.76 5.76 -16.35
N ILE A 12 -17.99 6.80 -17.17
CA ILE A 12 -18.23 8.16 -16.66
C ILE A 12 -19.47 8.30 -15.77
N ARG A 13 -20.41 7.34 -15.84
CA ARG A 13 -21.63 7.32 -15.01
C ARG A 13 -21.40 6.77 -13.60
N LEU A 14 -20.25 6.16 -13.35
CA LEU A 14 -19.92 5.64 -12.03
C LEU A 14 -19.60 6.81 -11.08
N PRO A 15 -20.32 6.98 -9.96
CA PRO A 15 -20.20 8.18 -9.12
C PRO A 15 -18.78 8.48 -8.62
N PHE A 16 -18.00 7.42 -8.39
CA PHE A 16 -16.63 7.54 -7.87
C PHE A 16 -15.62 8.01 -8.92
N ILE A 17 -15.91 7.89 -10.22
CA ILE A 17 -14.95 8.20 -11.29
C ILE A 17 -14.56 9.68 -11.29
N LEU A 18 -15.50 10.58 -10.97
CA LEU A 18 -15.25 12.01 -10.89
C LEU A 18 -14.20 12.41 -9.83
N ALA A 19 -14.04 11.58 -8.79
CA ALA A 19 -13.11 11.80 -7.69
C ALA A 19 -12.00 10.73 -7.63
N SER A 20 -11.79 9.98 -8.71
CA SER A 20 -10.71 9.00 -8.83
C SER A 20 -10.09 9.04 -10.23
N SER A 21 -10.55 8.22 -11.17
CA SER A 21 -9.91 8.06 -12.47
C SER A 21 -10.08 9.26 -13.41
N TYR A 22 -11.17 10.03 -13.32
CA TYR A 22 -11.40 11.10 -14.30
C TYR A 22 -10.35 12.23 -14.24
N PRO A 23 -9.94 12.74 -13.06
CA PRO A 23 -8.80 13.65 -12.93
C PRO A 23 -7.50 13.11 -13.53
N HIS A 24 -7.22 11.81 -13.40
CA HIS A 24 -6.07 11.14 -14.01
C HIS A 24 -6.13 11.26 -15.54
N GLU A 25 -7.27 10.93 -16.14
CA GLU A 25 -7.48 11.01 -17.59
C GLU A 25 -7.43 12.45 -18.12
N ILE A 26 -7.90 13.45 -17.35
CA ILE A 26 -7.77 14.87 -17.69
C ILE A 26 -6.29 15.26 -17.73
N LEU A 27 -5.54 14.84 -16.72
CA LEU A 27 -4.15 15.25 -16.58
C LEU A 27 -3.27 14.71 -17.72
N HIS A 28 -3.68 13.61 -18.36
CA HIS A 28 -3.04 13.13 -19.58
C HIS A 28 -3.05 14.13 -20.75
N ASN A 29 -3.89 15.17 -20.74
CA ASN A 29 -3.80 16.26 -21.73
C ASN A 29 -2.43 16.96 -21.69
N TRP A 30 -1.78 17.03 -20.53
CA TRP A 30 -0.42 17.56 -20.38
C TRP A 30 0.62 16.45 -20.55
N TRP A 31 0.46 15.35 -19.82
CA TRP A 31 1.44 14.25 -19.77
C TRP A 31 0.99 13.07 -20.63
N GLY A 32 1.78 12.69 -21.62
CA GLY A 32 1.44 11.62 -22.56
C GLY A 32 0.76 12.11 -23.84
N ASN A 33 -0.12 13.13 -23.78
CA ASN A 33 -0.77 13.70 -24.98
C ASN A 33 -0.20 15.04 -25.48
N SER A 34 0.60 15.73 -24.66
CA SER A 34 1.29 16.97 -25.06
C SER A 34 2.80 16.89 -24.91
N VAL A 35 3.28 16.46 -23.74
CA VAL A 35 4.65 15.96 -23.57
C VAL A 35 4.59 14.46 -23.79
N PHE A 36 5.10 13.97 -24.91
CA PHE A 36 5.02 12.56 -25.26
C PHE A 36 6.02 11.74 -24.46
N VAL A 37 5.71 10.47 -24.24
CA VAL A 37 6.63 9.54 -23.60
C VAL A 37 7.63 9.01 -24.63
N ASP A 38 8.91 9.03 -24.28
CA ASP A 38 9.91 8.19 -24.92
C ASP A 38 9.87 6.79 -24.30
N TYR A 39 9.01 5.93 -24.85
CA TYR A 39 8.80 4.60 -24.32
C TYR A 39 10.07 3.76 -24.30
N ASP A 40 11.05 3.98 -25.18
CA ASP A 40 12.30 3.20 -25.18
C ASP A 40 13.13 3.44 -23.90
N SER A 41 12.87 4.54 -23.20
CA SER A 41 13.58 4.97 -21.99
C SER A 41 12.74 4.91 -20.70
N GLY A 42 11.54 4.33 -20.76
CA GLY A 42 10.67 4.16 -19.60
C GLY A 42 9.49 5.14 -19.56
N ASN A 43 8.33 4.64 -19.13
CA ASN A 43 7.12 5.43 -19.02
C ASN A 43 7.02 6.17 -17.67
N TRP A 44 7.57 7.39 -17.62
CA TRP A 44 7.47 8.29 -16.46
C TRP A 44 6.08 8.88 -16.26
N CYS A 45 5.27 8.94 -17.32
CA CYS A 45 4.01 9.67 -17.36
C CYS A 45 2.99 9.09 -16.40
N GLU A 46 2.81 7.77 -16.39
CA GLU A 46 1.78 7.10 -15.57
C GLU A 46 1.93 7.39 -14.08
N GLY A 47 3.15 7.31 -13.57
CA GLY A 47 3.43 7.62 -12.16
C GLY A 47 3.30 9.09 -11.84
N LEU A 48 3.68 10.00 -12.74
CA LEU A 48 3.47 11.45 -12.53
C LEU A 48 1.97 11.78 -12.50
N THR A 49 1.21 11.20 -13.44
CA THR A 49 -0.24 11.39 -13.52
C THR A 49 -0.93 10.84 -12.27
N ALA A 50 -0.56 9.63 -11.83
CA ALA A 50 -1.07 9.05 -10.60
C ALA A 50 -0.71 9.89 -9.36
N TYR A 51 0.48 10.51 -9.32
CA TYR A 51 0.89 11.37 -8.22
C TYR A 51 0.05 12.66 -8.15
N LEU A 52 -0.12 13.32 -9.30
CA LEU A 52 -0.79 14.61 -9.39
C LEU A 52 -2.33 14.52 -9.46
N ALA A 53 -2.90 13.32 -9.61
CA ALA A 53 -4.33 13.09 -9.60
C ALA A 53 -4.75 12.18 -8.44
N ASP A 54 -4.41 10.88 -8.53
CA ASP A 54 -4.93 9.87 -7.60
C ASP A 54 -4.45 10.13 -6.17
N HIS A 55 -3.14 10.33 -5.99
CA HIS A 55 -2.54 10.66 -4.69
C HIS A 55 -2.95 12.05 -4.22
N LEU A 56 -2.84 13.08 -5.07
CA LEU A 56 -3.17 14.47 -4.68
C LEU A 56 -4.61 14.61 -4.16
N ILE A 57 -5.58 13.93 -4.76
CA ILE A 57 -6.97 13.95 -4.26
C ILE A 57 -7.07 13.32 -2.87
N GLN A 58 -6.32 12.23 -2.60
CA GLN A 58 -6.28 11.67 -1.26
C GLN A 58 -5.56 12.61 -0.28
N GLU A 59 -4.46 13.24 -0.70
CA GLU A 59 -3.69 14.21 0.09
C GLU A 59 -4.55 15.40 0.50
N GLN A 60 -5.31 15.98 -0.44
CA GLN A 60 -6.29 17.03 -0.17
C GLN A 60 -7.36 16.62 0.85
N GLY A 61 -7.69 15.33 0.91
CA GLY A 61 -8.59 14.74 1.90
C GLY A 61 -7.91 14.23 3.18
N GLY A 62 -6.65 14.59 3.43
CA GLY A 62 -5.89 14.15 4.61
C GLY A 62 -5.47 12.68 4.61
N ARG A 63 -5.55 11.99 3.46
CA ARG A 63 -5.26 10.57 3.29
C ARG A 63 -4.04 10.30 2.40
N GLY A 64 -3.16 11.30 2.23
CA GLY A 64 -1.95 11.20 1.42
C GLY A 64 -0.98 10.11 1.90
N ALA A 65 -0.66 10.10 3.20
CA ALA A 65 0.20 9.07 3.82
C ALA A 65 -0.41 7.67 3.69
N ALA A 66 -1.73 7.54 3.89
CA ALA A 66 -2.43 6.27 3.70
C ALA A 66 -2.35 5.77 2.24
N TYR A 67 -2.44 6.67 1.26
CA TYR A 67 -2.30 6.29 -0.16
C TYR A 67 -0.87 5.83 -0.49
N ARG A 68 0.14 6.52 0.05
CA ARG A 68 1.55 6.10 -0.09
C ARG A 68 1.80 4.74 0.53
N ARG A 69 1.34 4.52 1.77
CA ARG A 69 1.36 3.20 2.42
C ARG A 69 0.69 2.13 1.56
N ASP A 70 -0.49 2.40 1.02
CA ASP A 70 -1.20 1.45 0.14
C ASP A 70 -0.38 1.16 -1.14
N ALA A 71 0.39 2.12 -1.67
CA ALA A 71 1.29 1.89 -2.80
C ALA A 71 2.48 0.98 -2.43
N LEU A 72 3.12 1.23 -1.28
CA LEU A 72 4.21 0.40 -0.76
C LEU A 72 3.73 -1.01 -0.39
N GLN A 73 2.53 -1.15 0.16
CA GLN A 73 1.89 -2.44 0.45
C GLN A 73 1.69 -3.26 -0.83
N ARG A 74 1.25 -2.63 -1.94
CA ARG A 74 1.13 -3.32 -3.23
C ARG A 74 2.48 -3.79 -3.75
N TYR A 75 3.53 -2.98 -3.63
CA TYR A 75 4.88 -3.38 -4.02
C TYR A 75 5.33 -4.61 -3.21
N ARG A 76 5.22 -4.56 -1.88
CA ARG A 76 5.51 -5.71 -1.02
C ARG A 76 4.70 -6.97 -1.38
N SER A 77 3.41 -6.79 -1.69
CA SER A 77 2.52 -7.93 -1.94
C SER A 77 2.78 -8.57 -3.29
N TYR A 78 3.00 -7.79 -4.34
CA TYR A 78 2.98 -8.30 -5.73
C TYR A 78 4.34 -8.30 -6.42
N VAL A 79 5.38 -7.71 -5.84
CA VAL A 79 6.71 -7.62 -6.47
C VAL A 79 7.67 -8.57 -5.77
N SER A 80 7.92 -9.71 -6.40
CA SER A 80 8.98 -10.65 -6.06
C SER A 80 10.23 -10.34 -6.88
N GLU A 81 11.39 -10.87 -6.50
CA GLU A 81 12.66 -10.66 -7.24
C GLU A 81 12.53 -10.95 -8.75
N SER A 82 11.82 -12.01 -9.12
CA SER A 82 11.57 -12.40 -10.51
C SER A 82 10.59 -11.52 -11.29
N ARG A 83 9.91 -10.58 -10.62
CA ARG A 83 8.88 -9.71 -11.18
C ARG A 83 9.20 -8.22 -11.02
N ASP A 84 10.34 -7.90 -10.42
CA ASP A 84 10.82 -6.53 -10.31
C ASP A 84 11.69 -6.16 -11.52
N PHE A 85 11.71 -4.88 -11.87
CA PHE A 85 12.44 -4.37 -13.02
C PHE A 85 12.76 -2.87 -12.87
N PRO A 86 13.83 -2.36 -13.51
CA PRO A 86 14.12 -0.93 -13.59
C PRO A 86 12.97 -0.13 -14.23
N LEU A 87 12.70 1.09 -13.76
CA LEU A 87 11.65 1.94 -14.35
C LEU A 87 11.93 2.30 -15.82
N VAL A 88 13.22 2.35 -16.22
CA VAL A 88 13.61 2.55 -17.61
C VAL A 88 13.13 1.42 -18.55
N GLU A 89 12.73 0.27 -18.02
CA GLU A 89 12.12 -0.85 -18.76
C GLU A 89 10.59 -0.81 -18.75
N PHE A 90 9.97 0.05 -17.93
CA PHE A 90 8.51 0.13 -17.86
C PHE A 90 7.91 0.68 -19.15
N ARG A 91 6.91 -0.01 -19.71
CA ARG A 91 6.16 0.43 -20.90
C ARG A 91 4.69 0.64 -20.58
N SER A 92 4.06 -0.40 -20.03
CA SER A 92 2.64 -0.40 -19.69
C SER A 92 2.33 -1.44 -18.61
N ARG A 93 1.25 -1.19 -17.85
CA ARG A 93 0.70 -2.15 -16.88
C ARG A 93 0.11 -3.37 -17.59
N HIS A 94 0.45 -4.57 -17.13
CA HIS A 94 -0.17 -5.83 -17.56
C HIS A 94 -0.39 -6.83 -16.40
N SER A 95 0.10 -6.51 -15.20
CA SER A 95 -0.09 -7.28 -13.97
C SER A 95 -0.04 -6.35 -12.75
N ALA A 96 -0.50 -6.83 -11.58
CA ALA A 96 -0.39 -6.08 -10.32
C ALA A 96 1.06 -5.76 -9.94
N ALA A 97 2.02 -6.63 -10.30
CA ALA A 97 3.45 -6.38 -10.10
C ALA A 97 3.92 -5.18 -10.94
N THR A 98 3.59 -5.18 -12.24
CA THR A 98 3.98 -4.09 -13.16
C THR A 98 3.29 -2.78 -12.83
N GLU A 99 2.11 -2.83 -12.21
CA GLU A 99 1.44 -1.66 -11.65
C GLU A 99 2.18 -1.10 -10.45
N ALA A 100 2.53 -1.97 -9.50
CA ALA A 100 3.24 -1.56 -8.28
C ALA A 100 4.62 -0.95 -8.58
N VAL A 101 5.33 -1.49 -9.59
CA VAL A 101 6.58 -0.91 -10.08
C VAL A 101 6.30 0.35 -10.92
N GLY A 102 5.63 0.21 -12.06
CA GLY A 102 5.51 1.29 -13.03
C GLY A 102 4.72 2.52 -12.55
N TYR A 103 3.65 2.32 -11.80
CA TYR A 103 2.88 3.41 -11.20
C TYR A 103 3.37 3.72 -9.79
N GLY A 104 3.45 2.70 -8.92
CA GLY A 104 3.73 2.89 -7.49
C GLY A 104 5.13 3.45 -7.22
N LYS A 105 6.19 2.80 -7.74
CA LYS A 105 7.58 3.26 -7.56
C LYS A 105 7.81 4.63 -8.23
N THR A 106 7.28 4.84 -9.43
CA THR A 106 7.39 6.13 -10.13
C THR A 106 6.68 7.26 -9.35
N LEU A 107 5.46 7.02 -8.86
CA LEU A 107 4.71 7.97 -8.02
C LEU A 107 5.48 8.34 -6.77
N MET A 108 6.02 7.35 -6.06
CA MET A 108 6.83 7.59 -4.85
C MET A 108 8.13 8.31 -5.19
N GLY A 109 8.74 8.05 -6.36
CA GLY A 109 9.86 8.82 -6.87
C GLY A 109 9.55 10.31 -6.99
N PHE A 110 8.42 10.66 -7.61
CA PHE A 110 7.98 12.06 -7.70
C PHE A 110 7.64 12.67 -6.34
N HIS A 111 7.07 11.89 -5.42
CA HIS A 111 6.86 12.33 -4.05
C HIS A 111 8.17 12.66 -3.33
N MET A 112 9.16 11.77 -3.40
CA MET A 112 10.49 12.01 -2.81
C MET A 112 11.19 13.20 -3.46
N LEU A 113 11.06 13.40 -4.78
CA LEU A 113 11.57 14.60 -5.45
C LEU A 113 10.90 15.88 -4.92
N ARG A 114 9.57 15.90 -4.77
CA ARG A 114 8.84 17.03 -4.18
C ARG A 114 9.34 17.33 -2.77
N GLN A 115 9.49 16.30 -1.93
CA GLN A 115 10.03 16.43 -0.57
C GLN A 115 11.45 17.01 -0.56
N LEU A 116 12.29 16.64 -1.54
CA LEU A 116 13.67 17.11 -1.67
C LEU A 116 13.78 18.58 -2.12
N VAL A 117 12.96 19.00 -3.08
CA VAL A 117 13.06 20.33 -3.72
C VAL A 117 12.10 21.37 -3.13
N GLY A 118 11.08 20.92 -2.40
CA GLY A 118 10.01 21.74 -1.87
C GLY A 118 8.90 22.02 -2.90
N ASP A 119 7.72 22.33 -2.37
CA ASP A 119 6.49 22.51 -3.13
C ASP A 119 6.56 23.59 -4.22
N ASP A 120 7.14 24.75 -3.90
CA ASP A 120 7.27 25.86 -4.86
C ASP A 120 8.14 25.49 -6.06
N THR A 121 9.31 24.91 -5.78
CA THR A 121 10.24 24.43 -6.81
C THR A 121 9.60 23.33 -7.65
N PHE A 122 8.87 22.40 -7.01
CA PHE A 122 8.19 21.31 -7.71
C PHE A 122 7.11 21.84 -8.67
N ARG A 123 6.29 22.81 -8.24
CA ARG A 123 5.31 23.49 -9.10
C ARG A 123 5.99 24.25 -10.25
N ALA A 124 7.07 24.97 -9.97
CA ALA A 124 7.84 25.67 -10.99
C ALA A 124 8.42 24.69 -12.04
N TRP A 125 8.91 23.53 -11.58
CA TRP A 125 9.40 22.47 -12.45
C TRP A 125 8.30 21.91 -13.36
N LEU A 126 7.11 21.58 -12.84
CA LEU A 126 6.00 21.10 -13.67
C LEU A 126 5.69 22.08 -14.82
N ALA A 127 5.65 23.38 -14.53
CA ALA A 127 5.41 24.41 -15.53
C ALA A 127 6.56 24.53 -16.55
N ALA A 128 7.82 24.43 -16.11
CA ALA A 128 8.99 24.47 -16.98
C ALA A 128 9.05 23.25 -17.89
N PHE A 129 8.92 22.05 -17.33
CA PHE A 129 8.95 20.77 -18.04
C PHE A 129 7.88 20.71 -19.12
N TYR A 130 6.64 21.13 -18.80
CA TYR A 130 5.60 21.24 -19.83
C TYR A 130 5.98 22.22 -20.93
N ARG A 131 6.45 23.42 -20.61
CA ARG A 131 6.77 24.46 -21.61
C ARG A 131 7.91 24.02 -22.54
N GLU A 132 8.92 23.34 -22.02
CA GLU A 132 10.13 22.94 -22.75
C GLU A 132 9.90 21.69 -23.61
N GLU A 133 9.20 20.69 -23.06
CA GLU A 133 9.04 19.38 -23.71
C GLU A 133 7.69 19.22 -24.45
N ARG A 134 6.83 20.24 -24.46
CA ARG A 134 5.59 20.20 -25.23
C ARG A 134 5.86 19.95 -26.71
N GLY A 135 5.24 18.91 -27.23
CA GLY A 135 5.38 18.46 -28.61
C GLY A 135 6.59 17.56 -28.87
N ARG A 136 7.37 17.23 -27.82
CA ARG A 136 8.55 16.35 -27.88
C ARG A 136 8.29 15.04 -27.14
N ARG A 137 9.15 14.06 -27.37
CA ARG A 137 9.25 12.85 -26.55
C ARG A 137 10.25 13.11 -25.43
N ALA A 138 9.84 12.86 -24.20
CA ALA A 138 10.64 13.03 -23.01
C ALA A 138 10.88 11.69 -22.32
N SER A 139 12.07 11.56 -21.73
CA SER A 139 12.57 10.45 -20.93
C SER A 139 12.67 10.85 -19.44
N PHE A 140 13.01 9.89 -18.57
CA PHE A 140 13.43 10.22 -17.20
C PHE A 140 14.67 11.14 -17.16
N GLY A 141 15.52 11.10 -18.18
CA GLY A 141 16.66 12.01 -18.32
C GLY A 141 16.24 13.46 -18.55
N ASP A 142 15.16 13.69 -19.29
CA ASP A 142 14.58 15.03 -19.51
C ASP A 142 13.88 15.54 -18.24
N VAL A 143 13.15 14.67 -17.55
CA VAL A 143 12.57 14.94 -16.21
C VAL A 143 13.68 15.41 -15.26
N ARG A 144 14.79 14.66 -15.18
CA ARG A 144 15.96 15.01 -14.36
C ARG A 144 16.52 16.37 -14.77
N ARG A 145 16.88 16.55 -16.05
CA ARG A 145 17.53 17.77 -16.55
C ARG A 145 16.74 19.02 -16.18
N THR A 146 15.46 19.06 -16.54
CA THR A 146 14.64 20.27 -16.29
C THR A 146 14.45 20.50 -14.78
N LEU A 147 14.41 19.45 -13.94
CA LEU A 147 14.35 19.63 -12.49
C LEU A 147 15.67 20.13 -11.90
N GLU A 148 16.81 19.65 -12.37
CA GLU A 148 18.14 20.16 -11.97
C GLU A 148 18.28 21.64 -12.35
N GLU A 149 17.81 22.05 -13.53
CA GLU A 149 17.83 23.44 -13.99
C GLU A 149 16.97 24.37 -13.12
N VAL A 150 15.77 23.94 -12.72
CA VAL A 150 14.86 24.74 -11.90
C VAL A 150 15.27 24.76 -10.42
N SER A 151 15.75 23.63 -9.89
CA SER A 151 16.07 23.50 -8.46
C SER A 151 17.51 23.88 -8.10
N GLY A 152 18.43 23.90 -9.08
CA GLY A 152 19.86 24.06 -8.86
C GLY A 152 20.53 22.87 -8.16
N ARG A 153 19.82 21.76 -7.91
CA ARG A 153 20.35 20.56 -7.27
C ARG A 153 20.89 19.57 -8.31
N LYS A 154 21.89 18.78 -7.93
CA LYS A 154 22.34 17.62 -8.71
C LYS A 154 21.54 16.40 -8.30
N LEU A 155 20.86 15.78 -9.26
CA LEU A 155 19.91 14.68 -9.04
C LEU A 155 20.34 13.39 -9.75
N GLY A 156 21.53 13.35 -10.35
CA GLY A 156 22.08 12.17 -11.04
C GLY A 156 21.94 10.88 -10.23
N ARG A 157 22.43 10.86 -8.99
CA ARG A 157 22.35 9.68 -8.10
C ARG A 157 20.92 9.26 -7.79
N PHE A 158 20.02 10.23 -7.58
CA PHE A 158 18.62 9.96 -7.35
C PHE A 158 18.00 9.19 -8.54
N PHE A 159 18.17 9.69 -9.76
CA PHE A 159 17.59 9.04 -10.93
C PHE A 159 18.26 7.71 -11.25
N GLU A 160 19.59 7.60 -11.13
CA GLU A 160 20.31 6.34 -11.28
C GLU A 160 19.72 5.26 -10.36
N GLN A 161 19.62 5.54 -9.05
CA GLN A 161 19.17 4.52 -8.10
C GLN A 161 17.69 4.18 -8.22
N TRP A 162 16.83 5.14 -8.56
CA TRP A 162 15.38 4.93 -8.58
C TRP A 162 14.83 4.52 -9.94
N THR A 163 15.49 4.84 -11.04
CA THR A 163 15.01 4.50 -12.39
C THR A 163 15.76 3.35 -13.03
N GLU A 164 17.05 3.15 -12.73
CA GLU A 164 17.90 2.17 -13.40
C GLU A 164 18.09 0.88 -12.58
N ARG A 165 17.81 0.91 -11.27
CA ARG A 165 17.87 -0.28 -10.40
C ARG A 165 16.48 -0.87 -10.16
N SER A 166 16.39 -2.21 -10.19
CA SER A 166 15.33 -2.93 -9.50
C SER A 166 15.55 -2.89 -7.98
N GLY A 167 14.54 -3.31 -7.22
CA GLY A 167 14.55 -3.33 -5.77
C GLY A 167 14.12 -2.01 -5.12
N ALA A 168 14.10 -2.06 -3.79
CA ALA A 168 13.84 -0.95 -2.89
C ALA A 168 14.62 -1.18 -1.58
N PRO A 169 14.97 -0.12 -0.83
CA PRO A 169 15.58 -0.26 0.48
C PRO A 169 14.61 -0.93 1.47
N ALA A 170 15.16 -1.70 2.41
CA ALA A 170 14.44 -2.19 3.59
C ALA A 170 15.11 -1.59 4.82
N LEU A 171 14.33 -0.92 5.69
CA LEU A 171 14.87 -0.20 6.84
C LEU A 171 14.73 -1.01 8.12
N ALA A 172 15.72 -0.89 9.01
CA ALA A 172 15.65 -1.41 10.37
C ALA A 172 16.28 -0.45 11.37
N LEU A 173 15.81 -0.51 12.62
CA LEU A 173 16.42 0.16 13.77
C LEU A 173 17.20 -0.85 14.60
N ALA A 174 18.33 -0.43 15.15
CA ALA A 174 19.12 -1.22 16.08
C ALA A 174 19.67 -0.36 17.22
N GLY A 175 19.69 -0.94 18.43
CA GLY A 175 20.36 -0.36 19.59
C GLY A 175 19.84 1.03 19.97
N VAL A 176 18.52 1.24 19.96
CA VAL A 176 17.93 2.53 20.34
C VAL A 176 17.87 2.64 21.87
N TRP A 177 18.43 3.72 22.42
CA TRP A 177 18.43 4.00 23.86
C TRP A 177 18.41 5.50 24.14
N VAL A 178 18.04 5.86 25.38
CA VAL A 178 17.93 7.26 25.83
C VAL A 178 18.99 7.54 26.88
N GLU A 179 19.77 8.59 26.66
CA GLU A 179 20.68 9.17 27.63
C GLU A 179 20.04 10.39 28.29
N LYS A 180 20.15 10.51 29.61
CA LYS A 180 19.78 11.73 30.34
C LYS A 180 21.04 12.44 30.82
N SER A 181 21.13 13.73 30.51
CA SER A 181 22.22 14.63 30.89
C SER A 181 21.66 15.87 31.62
N PRO A 182 22.50 16.69 32.26
CA PRO A 182 22.07 18.01 32.77
C PRO A 182 21.47 18.92 31.69
N GLU A 183 21.88 18.76 30.43
CA GLU A 183 21.47 19.56 29.27
C GLU A 183 20.16 19.08 28.62
N GLY A 184 19.61 17.93 29.05
CA GLY A 184 18.38 17.35 28.50
C GLY A 184 18.51 15.85 28.25
N TRP A 185 17.89 15.39 27.17
CA TRP A 185 17.90 13.99 26.75
C TRP A 185 18.52 13.84 25.37
N THR A 186 19.17 12.70 25.12
CA THR A 186 19.67 12.34 23.79
C THR A 186 19.23 10.93 23.46
N VAL A 187 18.58 10.76 22.32
CA VAL A 187 18.23 9.44 21.80
C VAL A 187 19.32 8.99 20.83
N HIS A 188 19.92 7.85 21.14
CA HIS A 188 20.97 7.22 20.35
C HIS A 188 20.42 6.00 19.62
N GLY A 189 20.98 5.67 18.47
CA GLY A 189 20.63 4.45 17.77
C GLY A 189 21.36 4.25 16.45
N THR A 190 21.01 3.19 15.75
CA THR A 190 21.52 2.87 14.41
C THR A 190 20.36 2.66 13.44
N LEU A 191 20.38 3.38 12.33
CA LEU A 191 19.54 3.11 11.16
C LEU A 191 20.27 2.16 10.22
N ARG A 192 19.56 1.16 9.68
CA ARG A 192 20.12 0.14 8.80
C ARG A 192 19.31 -0.02 7.52
N GLN A 193 20.02 -0.35 6.44
CA GLN A 193 19.51 -0.86 5.18
C GLN A 193 19.79 -2.36 5.08
N THR A 194 18.74 -3.19 5.11
CA THR A 194 18.85 -4.65 5.23
C THR A 194 18.64 -5.40 3.90
N GLN A 195 18.26 -4.69 2.84
CA GLN A 195 18.12 -5.28 1.51
C GLN A 195 19.47 -5.80 0.98
N PRO A 196 19.48 -6.82 0.11
CA PRO A 196 20.69 -7.26 -0.57
C PRO A 196 21.19 -6.21 -1.59
N GLY A 197 22.49 -6.24 -1.87
CA GLY A 197 23.13 -5.34 -2.84
C GLY A 197 23.51 -3.97 -2.27
N ASP A 198 23.78 -3.02 -3.15
CA ASP A 198 24.32 -1.71 -2.75
C ASP A 198 23.29 -0.87 -1.97
N PRO A 199 23.72 -0.09 -0.96
CA PRO A 199 22.83 0.82 -0.24
C PRO A 199 22.25 1.89 -1.17
N TYR A 200 21.08 2.42 -0.80
CA TYR A 200 20.50 3.61 -1.40
C TYR A 200 20.98 4.85 -0.64
N GLU A 201 21.05 5.99 -1.32
CA GLU A 201 21.23 7.29 -0.67
C GLU A 201 19.85 7.82 -0.26
N LEU A 202 19.60 7.91 1.05
CA LEU A 202 18.30 8.26 1.63
C LEU A 202 18.44 9.41 2.63
N GLU A 203 17.44 10.28 2.65
CA GLU A 203 17.20 11.27 3.71
C GLU A 203 16.00 10.79 4.54
N VAL A 204 16.27 9.98 5.57
CA VAL A 204 15.26 9.23 6.30
C VAL A 204 14.49 10.16 7.25
N PRO A 205 13.19 10.39 7.05
CA PRO A 205 12.39 11.17 7.99
C PRO A 205 12.22 10.38 9.29
N VAL A 206 12.52 11.02 10.41
CA VAL A 206 12.41 10.48 11.75
C VAL A 206 11.68 11.48 12.64
N VAL A 207 10.71 10.99 13.40
CA VAL A 207 9.91 11.79 14.32
C VAL A 207 10.23 11.32 15.73
N LEU A 208 10.77 12.23 16.52
CA LEU A 208 10.95 12.03 17.95
C LEU A 208 9.76 12.68 18.67
N GLU A 209 8.87 11.86 19.21
CA GLU A 209 7.79 12.32 20.07
C GLU A 209 8.37 12.67 21.45
N THR A 210 8.01 13.84 21.96
CA THR A 210 8.47 14.35 23.25
C THR A 210 7.29 14.87 24.06
N GLU A 211 7.46 15.11 25.36
CA GLU A 211 6.42 15.76 26.19
C GLU A 211 5.98 17.13 25.65
N SER A 212 6.85 17.83 24.91
CA SER A 212 6.55 19.11 24.27
C SER A 212 5.94 18.99 22.87
N GLY A 213 5.81 17.79 22.32
CA GLY A 213 5.33 17.52 20.97
C GLY A 213 6.38 16.90 20.04
N PRO A 214 6.03 16.65 18.77
CA PRO A 214 6.88 15.94 17.82
C PRO A 214 8.03 16.81 17.29
N LEU A 215 9.21 16.20 17.17
CA LEU A 215 10.38 16.78 16.50
C LEU A 215 10.70 15.98 15.23
N LEU A 216 10.41 16.56 14.07
CA LEU A 216 10.80 15.99 12.78
C LEU A 216 12.29 16.26 12.49
N ARG A 217 13.01 15.22 12.07
CA ARG A 217 14.39 15.27 11.59
C ARG A 217 14.52 14.43 10.32
N ARG A 218 15.49 14.76 9.48
CA ARG A 218 15.90 13.92 8.35
C ARG A 218 17.31 13.45 8.61
N LEU A 219 17.50 12.14 8.60
CA LEU A 219 18.78 11.49 8.88
C LEU A 219 19.36 10.95 7.59
N PRO A 220 20.58 11.35 7.20
CA PRO A 220 21.22 10.82 6.01
C PRO A 220 21.61 9.35 6.24
N LEU A 221 21.30 8.50 5.26
CA LEU A 221 21.65 7.09 5.24
C LEU A 221 22.11 6.71 3.83
N ALA A 222 23.43 6.74 3.61
CA ALA A 222 24.06 6.41 2.33
C ALA A 222 24.85 5.08 2.36
N SER A 223 25.02 4.50 3.55
CA SER A 223 25.65 3.20 3.81
C SER A 223 24.63 2.20 4.32
N HIS A 224 25.04 0.94 4.47
CA HIS A 224 24.20 -0.09 5.08
C HIS A 224 23.80 0.23 6.51
N GLU A 225 24.65 0.94 7.27
CA GLU A 225 24.34 1.37 8.62
C GLU A 225 24.81 2.80 8.83
N SER A 226 24.07 3.57 9.63
CA SER A 226 24.49 4.87 10.15
C SER A 226 23.99 5.04 11.57
N THR A 227 24.88 5.45 12.47
CA THR A 227 24.52 5.84 13.83
C THR A 227 23.89 7.23 13.83
N PHE A 228 23.00 7.50 14.78
CA PHE A 228 22.40 8.82 14.97
C PHE A 228 22.32 9.20 16.45
N GLU A 229 22.29 10.51 16.68
CA GLU A 229 22.06 11.13 17.97
C GLU A 229 21.00 12.22 17.79
N LEU A 230 19.92 12.14 18.55
CA LEU A 230 18.78 13.06 18.49
C LEU A 230 18.62 13.76 19.85
N PRO A 231 19.10 15.00 19.99
CA PRO A 231 18.93 15.75 21.22
C PRO A 231 17.48 16.21 21.39
N SER A 232 17.01 16.23 22.64
CA SER A 232 15.70 16.69 23.06
C SER A 232 15.77 17.46 24.38
N GLU A 233 15.09 18.60 24.45
CA GLU A 233 14.99 19.42 25.67
C GLU A 233 13.98 18.88 26.67
N THR A 234 13.09 17.97 26.25
CA THR A 234 12.08 17.32 27.09
C THR A 234 12.13 15.81 26.95
N LEU A 235 11.44 15.09 27.84
CA LEU A 235 11.46 13.63 27.87
C LEU A 235 11.02 13.05 26.52
N PRO A 236 11.87 12.25 25.83
CA PRO A 236 11.46 11.54 24.63
C PRO A 236 10.54 10.37 25.00
N LEU A 237 9.43 10.26 24.27
CA LEU A 237 8.37 9.29 24.51
C LEU A 237 8.40 8.16 23.48
N ALA A 238 8.66 8.49 22.21
CA ALA A 238 8.71 7.51 21.13
C ALA A 238 9.58 7.99 19.98
N LEU A 239 10.15 7.03 19.24
CA LEU A 239 10.84 7.28 17.98
C LEU A 239 10.06 6.60 16.86
N HIS A 240 9.75 7.34 15.79
CA HIS A 240 9.11 6.79 14.59
C HIS A 240 9.97 7.07 13.37
N VAL A 241 10.28 6.03 12.59
CA VAL A 241 11.00 6.15 11.31
C VAL A 241 9.99 6.09 10.18
N ASP A 242 10.02 7.10 9.31
CA ASP A 242 9.15 7.25 8.15
C ASP A 242 7.64 7.03 8.43
N PRO A 243 7.06 7.69 9.46
CA PRO A 243 5.66 7.45 9.87
C PRO A 243 4.63 7.91 8.81
N SER A 244 5.03 8.82 7.92
CA SER A 244 4.20 9.34 6.82
C SER A 244 4.38 8.57 5.50
N PHE A 245 5.21 7.53 5.49
CA PHE A 245 5.52 6.73 4.31
C PHE A 245 6.00 7.59 3.14
N ASP A 246 6.97 8.48 3.39
CA ASP A 246 7.49 9.42 2.40
C ASP A 246 8.60 8.79 1.54
N LEU A 247 9.19 7.68 1.99
CA LEU A 247 10.21 6.95 1.24
C LEU A 247 9.62 5.79 0.43
N PHE A 248 10.14 5.58 -0.78
CA PHE A 248 9.94 4.30 -1.46
C PHE A 248 10.83 3.23 -0.82
N ARG A 249 10.22 2.31 -0.07
CA ARG A 249 10.90 1.23 0.64
C ARG A 249 10.04 -0.03 0.70
N VAL A 250 10.66 -1.17 0.96
CA VAL A 250 9.95 -2.38 1.36
C VAL A 250 9.46 -2.17 2.79
N LEU A 251 8.15 -2.25 2.99
CA LEU A 251 7.57 -2.23 4.34
C LEU A 251 7.88 -3.54 5.05
N ASP A 252 8.17 -3.49 6.34
CA ASP A 252 8.18 -4.67 7.19
C ASP A 252 6.76 -5.29 7.21
N PRO A 253 6.58 -6.62 7.30
CA PRO A 253 5.23 -7.18 7.39
C PRO A 253 4.42 -6.57 8.52
N LEU A 254 5.03 -6.23 9.66
CA LEU A 254 4.32 -5.68 10.80
C LEU A 254 3.87 -4.23 10.57
N GLU A 255 4.36 -3.56 9.53
CA GLU A 255 3.92 -2.22 9.10
C GLU A 255 2.71 -2.20 8.17
N VAL A 256 2.29 -3.37 7.68
CA VAL A 256 1.10 -3.52 6.84
C VAL A 256 0.16 -4.58 7.40
N PRO A 257 -1.16 -4.37 7.32
CA PRO A 257 -2.07 -5.41 7.77
C PRO A 257 -2.00 -6.62 6.81
N PRO A 258 -2.18 -7.85 7.32
CA PRO A 258 -2.27 -9.02 6.46
C PRO A 258 -3.43 -8.82 5.48
N SER A 259 -3.23 -9.17 4.21
CA SER A 259 -4.17 -8.76 3.15
C SER A 259 -4.32 -9.81 2.07
N ILE A 260 -5.48 -9.78 1.41
CA ILE A 260 -5.82 -10.66 0.28
C ILE A 260 -4.74 -10.61 -0.81
N GLY A 261 -4.17 -9.44 -1.02
CA GLY A 261 -3.12 -9.20 -2.01
C GLY A 261 -1.81 -9.90 -1.70
N GLN A 262 -1.48 -10.13 -0.42
CA GLN A 262 -0.31 -10.94 -0.06
C GLN A 262 -0.50 -12.40 -0.48
N VAL A 263 -1.70 -12.95 -0.27
CA VAL A 263 -2.00 -14.34 -0.67
C VAL A 263 -2.04 -14.48 -2.20
N PHE A 264 -2.62 -13.51 -2.91
CA PHE A 264 -2.55 -13.46 -4.39
C PHE A 264 -1.16 -13.10 -4.93
N GLY A 265 -0.33 -12.50 -4.09
CA GLY A 265 1.03 -12.09 -4.38
C GLY A 265 2.00 -13.25 -4.45
N ASP A 266 1.77 -14.27 -3.61
CA ASP A 266 2.58 -15.48 -3.58
C ASP A 266 2.48 -16.23 -4.92
N PRO A 267 3.60 -16.64 -5.54
CA PRO A 267 3.59 -17.39 -6.80
C PRO A 267 3.07 -18.82 -6.65
N ARG A 268 3.10 -19.40 -5.45
CA ARG A 268 2.69 -20.79 -5.16
C ARG A 268 1.96 -20.89 -3.80
N PRO A 269 0.82 -20.19 -3.62
CA PRO A 269 0.07 -20.29 -2.38
C PRO A 269 -0.47 -21.72 -2.21
N LEU A 270 -0.55 -22.18 -0.97
CA LEU A 270 -1.16 -23.48 -0.66
C LEU A 270 -2.65 -23.30 -0.36
N ALA A 271 -3.51 -23.92 -1.17
CA ALA A 271 -4.94 -23.99 -0.95
C ALA A 271 -5.30 -25.29 -0.23
N ILE A 272 -5.77 -25.16 1.02
CA ILE A 272 -6.12 -26.27 1.90
C ILE A 272 -7.63 -26.48 1.85
N LEU A 273 -8.04 -27.63 1.30
CA LEU A 273 -9.44 -28.02 1.13
C LEU A 273 -10.02 -28.60 2.44
N PRO A 274 -11.32 -28.40 2.71
CA PRO A 274 -11.97 -28.94 3.89
C PRO A 274 -12.36 -30.42 3.66
N SER A 275 -11.56 -31.37 4.12
CA SER A 275 -11.67 -32.79 3.71
C SER A 275 -12.95 -33.47 4.24
N THR A 276 -13.59 -32.89 5.24
CA THR A 276 -14.86 -33.37 5.81
C THR A 276 -16.10 -32.70 5.20
N ALA A 277 -15.95 -31.73 4.30
CA ALA A 277 -17.06 -31.07 3.63
C ALA A 277 -17.73 -31.97 2.58
N PRO A 278 -18.99 -31.69 2.18
CA PRO A 278 -19.62 -32.36 1.05
C PRO A 278 -18.79 -32.28 -0.23
N ALA A 279 -18.77 -33.37 -1.02
CA ALA A 279 -17.97 -33.45 -2.25
C ALA A 279 -18.25 -32.32 -3.25
N ALA A 280 -19.51 -31.87 -3.33
CA ALA A 280 -19.90 -30.75 -4.19
C ALA A 280 -19.25 -29.42 -3.76
N GLU A 281 -19.11 -29.19 -2.46
CA GLU A 281 -18.44 -28.00 -1.91
C GLU A 281 -16.94 -28.04 -2.18
N ILE A 282 -16.31 -29.21 -1.97
CA ILE A 282 -14.88 -29.42 -2.29
C ILE A 282 -14.62 -29.15 -3.77
N GLU A 283 -15.46 -29.64 -4.67
CA GLU A 283 -15.31 -29.40 -6.11
C GLU A 283 -15.51 -27.93 -6.48
N ALA A 284 -16.46 -27.23 -5.84
CA ALA A 284 -16.66 -25.80 -6.04
C ALA A 284 -15.41 -25.00 -5.60
N TYR A 285 -14.78 -25.37 -4.49
CA TYR A 285 -13.51 -24.79 -4.05
C TYR A 285 -12.34 -25.10 -4.99
N ARG A 286 -12.26 -26.32 -5.54
CA ARG A 286 -11.28 -26.64 -6.59
C ARG A 286 -11.48 -25.75 -7.82
N GLY A 287 -12.73 -25.55 -8.24
CA GLY A 287 -13.09 -24.64 -9.33
C GLY A 287 -12.70 -23.19 -9.03
N LEU A 288 -12.95 -22.70 -7.81
CA LEU A 288 -12.56 -21.36 -7.35
C LEU A 288 -11.06 -21.13 -7.47
N ILE A 289 -10.26 -22.04 -6.91
CA ILE A 289 -8.79 -21.97 -6.97
C ILE A 289 -8.29 -22.13 -8.41
N GLY A 290 -8.92 -23.02 -9.18
CA GLY A 290 -8.63 -23.21 -10.60
C GLY A 290 -8.81 -21.94 -11.43
N ALA A 291 -9.81 -21.12 -11.11
CA ALA A 291 -10.07 -19.84 -11.79
C ALA A 291 -8.99 -18.77 -11.51
N TRP A 292 -8.18 -18.94 -10.47
CA TRP A 292 -7.09 -18.01 -10.12
C TRP A 292 -5.71 -18.45 -10.61
N ARG A 293 -5.61 -19.64 -11.21
CA ARG A 293 -4.35 -20.10 -11.83
C ARG A 293 -3.97 -19.19 -12.99
N SER A 294 -2.71 -18.81 -13.03
CA SER A 294 -2.11 -18.01 -14.10
C SER A 294 -0.64 -18.38 -14.29
N GLU A 295 0.01 -17.86 -15.33
CA GLU A 295 1.46 -18.07 -15.54
C GLU A 295 2.31 -17.58 -14.35
N HIS A 296 1.81 -16.62 -13.57
CA HIS A 296 2.53 -16.02 -12.45
C HIS A 296 2.08 -16.52 -11.07
N GLN A 297 1.01 -17.30 -11.01
CA GLN A 297 0.50 -17.87 -9.77
C GLN A 297 -0.06 -19.28 -10.00
N GLN A 298 0.53 -20.25 -9.33
CA GLN A 298 0.21 -21.67 -9.43
C GLN A 298 -0.16 -22.23 -8.04
N PRO A 299 -1.42 -22.08 -7.59
CA PRO A 299 -1.83 -22.60 -6.30
C PRO A 299 -1.78 -24.13 -6.26
N GLU A 300 -1.16 -24.65 -5.21
CA GLU A 300 -1.12 -26.08 -4.87
C GLU A 300 -2.36 -26.41 -4.04
N LEU A 301 -2.94 -27.61 -4.21
CA LEU A 301 -4.15 -28.04 -3.52
C LEU A 301 -3.83 -29.25 -2.66
N VAL A 302 -4.26 -29.23 -1.40
CA VAL A 302 -4.07 -30.32 -0.45
C VAL A 302 -5.29 -30.44 0.46
N GLY A 303 -5.63 -31.65 0.91
CA GLY A 303 -6.62 -31.85 1.97
C GLY A 303 -6.12 -31.32 3.30
N ASP A 304 -7.00 -30.78 4.14
CA ASP A 304 -6.63 -30.41 5.49
C ASP A 304 -6.14 -31.61 6.31
N ASP A 305 -6.61 -32.83 6.05
CA ASP A 305 -6.24 -34.08 6.71
C ASP A 305 -4.81 -34.57 6.39
N GLU A 306 -4.25 -34.13 5.26
CA GLU A 306 -2.89 -34.50 4.81
C GLU A 306 -1.77 -33.71 5.48
N LEU A 307 -2.10 -32.63 6.20
CA LEU A 307 -1.13 -31.77 6.87
C LEU A 307 -0.99 -32.12 8.36
N SER A 308 -0.07 -31.47 9.07
CA SER A 308 -0.05 -31.42 10.54
C SER A 308 -0.05 -29.99 11.06
N SER A 309 0.50 -29.06 10.27
CA SER A 309 0.61 -27.65 10.58
C SER A 309 0.56 -26.84 9.28
N LEU A 310 0.30 -25.53 9.40
CA LEU A 310 0.38 -24.62 8.26
C LEU A 310 1.85 -24.44 7.82
N PRO A 311 2.15 -24.32 6.51
CA PRO A 311 3.50 -24.03 6.03
C PRO A 311 3.94 -22.62 6.45
N THR A 312 5.25 -22.42 6.63
CA THR A 312 5.85 -21.12 7.03
C THR A 312 6.61 -20.43 5.90
N ASP A 313 6.71 -21.07 4.73
CA ASP A 313 7.48 -20.62 3.57
C ASP A 313 6.63 -19.96 2.47
N ARG A 314 5.30 -19.95 2.62
CA ARG A 314 4.34 -19.45 1.61
C ARG A 314 3.01 -19.04 2.21
N ALA A 315 2.24 -18.26 1.45
CA ALA A 315 0.88 -17.89 1.80
C ALA A 315 -0.11 -19.06 1.67
N VAL A 316 -1.22 -18.99 2.41
CA VAL A 316 -2.21 -20.08 2.51
C VAL A 316 -3.62 -19.58 2.26
N TRP A 317 -4.40 -20.36 1.50
CA TRP A 317 -5.86 -20.28 1.46
C TRP A 317 -6.46 -21.44 2.27
N LEU A 318 -7.14 -21.16 3.37
CA LEU A 318 -8.01 -22.09 4.06
C LEU A 318 -9.41 -21.99 3.47
N LEU A 319 -9.95 -23.11 3.01
CA LEU A 319 -11.22 -23.15 2.29
C LEU A 319 -12.28 -23.87 3.11
N GLY A 320 -13.46 -23.26 3.24
CA GLY A 320 -14.61 -23.84 3.92
C GLY A 320 -14.62 -23.65 5.43
N ARG A 321 -15.81 -23.73 6.02
CA ARG A 321 -16.01 -23.60 7.47
C ARG A 321 -15.53 -24.82 8.26
N SER A 322 -15.63 -26.01 7.65
CA SER A 322 -15.23 -27.28 8.26
C SER A 322 -13.72 -27.56 8.15
N ASN A 323 -12.94 -26.60 7.64
CA ASN A 323 -11.49 -26.71 7.61
C ASN A 323 -10.93 -26.71 9.04
N ARG A 324 -10.22 -27.78 9.41
CA ARG A 324 -9.77 -27.98 10.80
C ARG A 324 -8.78 -26.92 11.31
N PHE A 325 -8.12 -26.18 10.42
CA PHE A 325 -7.19 -25.12 10.79
C PHE A 325 -7.89 -23.78 11.02
N ALA A 326 -9.13 -23.61 10.56
CA ALA A 326 -9.82 -22.33 10.59
C ALA A 326 -10.14 -21.86 12.02
N SER A 327 -10.55 -22.75 12.92
CA SER A 327 -10.92 -22.36 14.29
C SER A 327 -9.75 -21.82 15.10
N ALA A 328 -8.58 -22.48 15.01
CA ALA A 328 -7.36 -22.06 15.71
C ALA A 328 -6.79 -20.73 15.20
N LEU A 329 -7.12 -20.35 13.96
CA LEU A 329 -6.57 -19.16 13.31
C LEU A 329 -7.17 -17.86 13.88
N PHE A 330 -8.42 -17.89 14.33
CA PHE A 330 -9.12 -16.72 14.86
C PHE A 330 -9.15 -16.66 16.38
N GLU A 331 -8.67 -17.71 17.05
CA GLU A 331 -8.62 -17.76 18.51
C GLU A 331 -7.72 -16.62 19.04
N GLY A 332 -8.33 -15.66 19.74
CA GLY A 332 -7.63 -14.50 20.30
C GLY A 332 -7.39 -13.33 19.33
N HIS A 333 -7.88 -13.37 18.08
CA HIS A 333 -7.77 -12.22 17.18
C HIS A 333 -8.75 -11.11 17.61
N PRO A 334 -8.31 -9.87 17.86
CA PRO A 334 -9.15 -8.83 18.47
C PRO A 334 -10.29 -8.34 17.56
N GLY A 335 -10.12 -8.46 16.24
CA GLY A 335 -11.09 -7.98 15.25
C GLY A 335 -12.02 -9.04 14.67
N VAL A 336 -11.92 -10.32 15.08
CA VAL A 336 -12.71 -11.42 14.48
C VAL A 336 -13.20 -12.39 15.55
N THR A 337 -14.52 -12.62 15.56
CA THR A 337 -15.13 -13.70 16.34
C THR A 337 -16.04 -14.51 15.43
N VAL A 338 -15.87 -15.83 15.42
CA VAL A 338 -16.66 -16.75 14.60
C VAL A 338 -17.56 -17.58 15.52
N GLU A 339 -18.88 -17.47 15.32
CA GLU A 339 -19.89 -18.29 16.00
C GLU A 339 -20.53 -19.27 15.00
N THR A 340 -21.53 -20.04 15.47
CA THR A 340 -22.22 -21.03 14.62
C THR A 340 -22.97 -20.39 13.46
N ASP A 341 -23.67 -19.29 13.70
CA ASP A 341 -24.57 -18.65 12.72
C ASP A 341 -24.17 -17.22 12.39
N THR A 342 -23.19 -16.65 13.11
CA THR A 342 -22.74 -15.27 12.93
C THR A 342 -21.21 -15.18 12.90
N ILE A 343 -20.71 -14.14 12.23
CA ILE A 343 -19.32 -13.73 12.31
C ILE A 343 -19.27 -12.25 12.67
N GLN A 344 -18.40 -11.90 13.60
CA GLN A 344 -18.11 -10.51 13.95
C GLN A 344 -16.82 -10.08 13.29
N LEU A 345 -16.86 -8.96 12.56
CA LEU A 345 -15.71 -8.32 11.91
C LEU A 345 -15.63 -6.87 12.35
N GLU A 346 -14.60 -6.50 13.11
CA GLU A 346 -14.40 -5.14 13.65
C GLU A 346 -15.68 -4.60 14.34
N GLY A 347 -16.27 -5.42 15.21
CA GLY A 347 -17.49 -5.11 15.96
C GLY A 347 -18.80 -5.16 15.16
N ARG A 348 -18.76 -5.46 13.86
CA ARG A 348 -19.97 -5.67 13.03
C ARG A 348 -20.34 -7.14 13.01
N SER A 349 -21.53 -7.47 13.51
CA SER A 349 -22.08 -8.83 13.43
C SER A 349 -22.82 -9.04 12.11
N LEU A 350 -22.48 -10.11 11.40
CA LEU A 350 -23.08 -10.50 10.13
C LEU A 350 -23.52 -11.97 10.20
N PRO A 351 -24.67 -12.33 9.61
CA PRO A 351 -25.10 -13.72 9.54
C PRO A 351 -24.16 -14.50 8.62
N ILE A 352 -23.98 -15.79 8.90
CA ILE A 352 -23.21 -16.68 8.02
C ILE A 352 -24.04 -17.15 6.83
N THR A 353 -25.33 -17.41 7.06
CA THR A 353 -26.25 -17.80 6.00
C THR A 353 -26.40 -16.69 4.97
N ASP A 354 -26.43 -17.09 3.70
CA ASP A 354 -26.48 -16.22 2.51
C ASP A 354 -25.27 -15.26 2.39
N HIS A 355 -24.17 -15.56 3.10
CA HIS A 355 -22.98 -14.72 3.13
C HIS A 355 -21.67 -15.46 2.81
N THR A 356 -20.82 -14.75 2.09
CA THR A 356 -19.45 -15.17 1.75
C THR A 356 -18.47 -14.28 2.50
N PHE A 357 -17.52 -14.90 3.22
CA PHE A 357 -16.48 -14.17 3.97
C PHE A 357 -15.10 -14.51 3.44
N VAL A 358 -14.26 -13.48 3.40
CA VAL A 358 -12.82 -13.64 3.22
C VAL A 358 -12.15 -12.92 4.36
N VAL A 359 -11.34 -13.63 5.14
CA VAL A 359 -10.67 -13.09 6.33
C VAL A 359 -9.20 -13.50 6.28
N VAL A 360 -8.30 -12.54 6.27
CA VAL A 360 -6.86 -12.77 6.15
C VAL A 360 -6.19 -12.35 7.43
N VAL A 361 -5.43 -13.24 8.04
CA VAL A 361 -4.61 -12.95 9.22
C VAL A 361 -3.16 -13.33 8.95
N ARG A 362 -2.26 -13.00 9.88
CA ARG A 362 -0.87 -13.46 9.81
C ARG A 362 -0.80 -14.94 10.17
N ASN A 363 0.15 -15.64 9.56
CA ASN A 363 0.51 -16.96 10.03
C ASN A 363 1.17 -16.85 11.42
N PRO A 364 0.62 -17.48 12.48
CA PRO A 364 1.17 -17.38 13.84
C PRO A 364 2.61 -17.90 13.95
N ALA A 365 3.02 -18.81 13.07
CA ALA A 365 4.38 -19.36 13.05
C ALA A 365 5.34 -18.60 12.11
N ALA A 366 4.82 -17.67 11.29
CA ALA A 366 5.61 -16.90 10.32
C ALA A 366 4.92 -15.57 9.98
N ALA A 367 5.23 -14.49 10.71
CA ALA A 367 4.55 -13.19 10.57
C ALA A 367 4.65 -12.54 9.17
N GLU A 368 5.64 -12.97 8.37
CA GLU A 368 5.82 -12.61 6.95
C GLU A 368 4.72 -13.17 6.04
N GLN A 369 4.13 -14.31 6.42
CA GLN A 369 3.16 -15.05 5.61
C GLN A 369 1.73 -14.72 6.02
N ALA A 370 0.85 -14.68 5.02
CA ALA A 370 -0.58 -14.44 5.21
C ALA A 370 -1.39 -15.73 5.06
N VAL A 371 -2.41 -15.89 5.89
CA VAL A 371 -3.38 -16.98 5.83
C VAL A 371 -4.75 -16.38 5.57
N GLY A 372 -5.31 -16.62 4.40
CA GLY A 372 -6.66 -16.22 4.03
C GLY A 372 -7.65 -17.36 4.24
N TRP A 373 -8.74 -17.11 4.93
CA TRP A 373 -9.85 -18.03 5.10
C TRP A 373 -11.04 -17.60 4.24
N ILE A 374 -11.60 -18.52 3.46
CA ILE A 374 -12.73 -18.27 2.57
C ILE A 374 -13.89 -19.19 2.93
N THR A 375 -15.04 -18.58 3.26
CA THR A 375 -16.32 -19.28 3.39
C THR A 375 -17.26 -18.78 2.30
N VAL A 376 -18.01 -19.67 1.65
CA VAL A 376 -18.93 -19.29 0.57
C VAL A 376 -20.31 -19.84 0.86
N ASP A 377 -21.27 -18.95 1.08
CA ASP A 377 -22.70 -19.24 1.07
C ASP A 377 -23.42 -18.06 0.39
N PRO A 378 -24.42 -18.30 -0.48
CA PRO A 378 -24.83 -19.60 -1.03
C PRO A 378 -23.81 -20.13 -2.04
N ALA A 379 -23.87 -21.44 -2.37
CA ALA A 379 -22.98 -22.06 -3.36
C ALA A 379 -23.03 -21.41 -4.76
N THR A 380 -24.09 -20.67 -5.09
CA THR A 380 -24.16 -19.89 -6.33
C THR A 380 -23.19 -18.70 -6.37
N ALA A 381 -22.65 -18.27 -5.23
CA ALA A 381 -21.74 -17.12 -5.13
C ALA A 381 -20.30 -17.43 -5.60
N PHE A 382 -19.89 -18.70 -5.73
CA PHE A 382 -18.53 -19.11 -6.09
C PHE A 382 -18.02 -18.41 -7.38
N ALA A 383 -18.81 -18.41 -8.45
CA ALA A 383 -18.43 -17.78 -9.71
C ALA A 383 -18.27 -16.26 -9.60
N GLY A 384 -19.16 -15.62 -8.84
CA GLY A 384 -19.10 -14.18 -8.56
C GLY A 384 -17.86 -13.82 -7.74
N LEU A 385 -17.55 -14.62 -6.72
CA LEU A 385 -16.38 -14.45 -5.85
C LEU A 385 -15.08 -14.62 -6.64
N ALA A 386 -14.97 -15.66 -7.46
CA ALA A 386 -13.80 -15.93 -8.31
C ALA A 386 -13.39 -14.69 -9.12
N ARG A 387 -14.37 -14.01 -9.73
CA ARG A 387 -14.15 -12.80 -10.51
C ARG A 387 -13.84 -11.57 -9.65
N LYS A 388 -14.53 -11.40 -8.51
CA LYS A 388 -14.46 -10.17 -7.71
C LYS A 388 -13.22 -10.13 -6.82
N LEU A 389 -12.85 -11.24 -6.18
CA LEU A 389 -11.87 -11.25 -5.10
C LEU A 389 -10.48 -10.70 -5.47
N PRO A 390 -9.92 -10.94 -6.68
CA PRO A 390 -8.64 -10.37 -7.08
C PRO A 390 -8.58 -8.83 -7.05
N HIS A 391 -9.73 -8.15 -7.13
CA HIS A 391 -9.82 -6.68 -7.08
C HIS A 391 -9.80 -6.10 -5.64
N TYR A 392 -9.80 -6.95 -4.61
CA TYR A 392 -9.84 -6.55 -3.20
C TYR A 392 -8.50 -6.74 -2.48
N GLY A 393 -7.38 -6.76 -3.21
CA GLY A 393 -6.05 -7.09 -2.67
C GLY A 393 -5.62 -6.32 -1.42
N LYS A 394 -6.04 -5.05 -1.26
CA LYS A 394 -5.64 -4.24 -0.09
C LYS A 394 -6.36 -4.57 1.21
N TYR A 395 -7.42 -5.37 1.17
CA TYR A 395 -8.29 -5.59 2.34
C TYR A 395 -7.83 -6.83 3.12
N SER A 396 -7.99 -6.76 4.44
CA SER A 396 -7.77 -7.89 5.35
C SER A 396 -9.02 -8.74 5.49
N TYR A 397 -10.21 -8.13 5.39
CA TYR A 397 -11.46 -8.86 5.47
C TYR A 397 -12.51 -8.30 4.51
N LEU A 398 -13.42 -9.19 4.10
CA LEU A 398 -14.58 -8.92 3.26
C LEU A 398 -15.78 -9.73 3.73
N GLY A 399 -16.95 -9.14 3.60
CA GLY A 399 -18.24 -9.82 3.66
C GLY A 399 -19.03 -9.48 2.40
N PHE A 400 -19.59 -10.51 1.76
CA PHE A 400 -20.51 -10.39 0.65
C PHE A 400 -21.83 -11.06 0.96
N GLU A 401 -22.93 -10.47 0.51
CA GLU A 401 -24.28 -11.01 0.63
C GLU A 401 -24.79 -11.51 -0.75
N GLY A 402 -25.48 -12.65 -0.73
CA GLY A 402 -26.24 -13.19 -1.84
C GLY A 402 -25.44 -13.86 -2.96
N SER A 403 -26.17 -14.36 -3.96
CA SER A 403 -25.62 -15.10 -5.11
C SER A 403 -24.78 -14.24 -6.07
N GLU A 404 -25.08 -12.95 -6.17
CA GLU A 404 -24.22 -11.96 -6.83
C GLU A 404 -23.47 -11.18 -5.74
N PRO A 405 -22.31 -11.67 -5.26
CA PRO A 405 -21.72 -11.28 -3.98
C PRO A 405 -21.61 -9.75 -3.86
N THR A 406 -22.54 -9.15 -3.11
CA THR A 406 -22.65 -7.71 -2.94
C THR A 406 -21.90 -7.33 -1.67
N ASN A 407 -20.98 -6.38 -1.76
CA ASN A 407 -20.10 -6.08 -0.62
C ASN A 407 -20.89 -5.42 0.51
N VAL A 408 -20.95 -6.09 1.67
CA VAL A 408 -21.60 -5.61 2.90
C VAL A 408 -20.59 -5.28 4.00
N ALA A 409 -19.38 -5.83 3.91
CA ALA A 409 -18.26 -5.48 4.77
C ALA A 409 -16.93 -5.50 4.01
N LYS A 410 -16.05 -4.56 4.35
CA LYS A 410 -14.65 -4.55 3.92
C LYS A 410 -13.82 -3.68 4.86
N GLY A 411 -12.58 -4.07 5.10
CA GLY A 411 -11.64 -3.27 5.88
C GLY A 411 -10.26 -3.87 5.95
N GLN A 412 -9.40 -3.18 6.70
CA GLN A 412 -8.05 -3.61 7.03
C GLN A 412 -7.96 -3.68 8.56
N TRP A 413 -7.20 -4.64 9.08
CA TRP A 413 -6.94 -4.67 10.52
C TRP A 413 -6.18 -3.42 10.96
N SER A 414 -6.47 -2.98 12.18
CA SER A 414 -5.80 -1.85 12.84
C SER A 414 -4.79 -2.35 13.88
N GLY A 415 -4.02 -1.43 14.49
CA GLY A 415 -3.09 -1.78 15.58
C GLY A 415 -1.83 -2.51 15.11
N LEU A 416 -1.13 -1.92 14.14
CA LEU A 416 0.12 -2.46 13.61
C LEU A 416 1.30 -2.17 14.56
N ASP A 417 2.20 -3.13 14.72
CA ASP A 417 3.37 -3.04 15.61
C ASP A 417 4.65 -2.90 14.80
N SER A 418 4.86 -1.69 14.25
CA SER A 418 6.00 -1.42 13.37
C SER A 418 7.33 -1.54 14.13
N PRO A 419 8.32 -2.33 13.64
CA PRO A 419 9.67 -2.35 14.20
C PRO A 419 10.44 -1.04 13.96
N LEU A 420 9.87 -0.14 13.17
CA LEU A 420 10.35 1.22 12.95
C LEU A 420 9.73 2.24 13.92
N THR A 421 8.97 1.77 14.90
CA THR A 421 8.52 2.54 16.06
C THR A 421 9.13 1.96 17.34
N VAL A 422 9.71 2.82 18.18
CA VAL A 422 10.30 2.43 19.46
C VAL A 422 9.64 3.19 20.59
N ASP A 423 9.09 2.47 21.58
CA ASP A 423 8.65 3.05 22.84
C ASP A 423 9.87 3.42 23.69
N LEU A 424 10.06 4.73 23.91
CA LEU A 424 11.18 5.26 24.69
C LEU A 424 10.80 5.53 26.15
N ARG A 425 9.53 5.36 26.52
CA ARG A 425 9.07 5.54 27.90
C ARG A 425 9.70 4.49 28.83
N PRO A 426 9.79 4.76 30.15
CA PRO A 426 10.18 3.75 31.12
C PRO A 426 9.31 2.50 31.02
N GLU A 427 9.88 1.32 31.25
CA GLU A 427 9.19 0.02 31.10
C GLU A 427 7.86 -0.04 31.88
N ALA A 428 7.82 0.56 33.08
CA ALA A 428 6.63 0.62 33.92
C ALA A 428 5.43 1.35 33.28
N GLU A 429 5.68 2.24 32.31
CA GLU A 429 4.66 3.07 31.65
C GLU A 429 4.18 2.46 30.32
N ARG A 430 4.86 1.43 29.81
CA ARG A 430 4.57 0.76 28.53
C ARG A 430 3.35 -0.15 28.54
N SER A 431 2.68 -0.27 29.68
CA SER A 431 1.39 -0.98 29.79
C SER A 431 0.25 -0.27 29.05
N THR A 432 0.43 1.02 28.75
CA THR A 432 -0.50 1.81 27.91
C THR A 432 0.00 1.85 26.46
N PRO A 433 -0.88 1.70 25.46
CA PRO A 433 -0.48 1.82 24.06
C PRO A 433 0.19 3.15 23.78
N LEU A 434 1.24 3.12 22.96
CA LEU A 434 1.84 4.33 22.41
C LEU A 434 0.77 5.10 21.62
N PRO A 435 0.57 6.40 21.89
CA PRO A 435 -0.26 7.21 21.02
C PRO A 435 0.35 7.27 19.61
N ALA A 436 -0.50 7.38 18.59
CA ALA A 436 -0.04 7.61 17.23
C ALA A 436 0.74 8.95 17.17
N PRO A 437 1.77 9.06 16.30
CA PRO A 437 2.55 10.27 16.21
C PRO A 437 1.66 11.47 15.87
N ALA A 438 1.80 12.55 16.62
CA ALA A 438 0.94 13.72 16.57
C ALA A 438 1.39 14.70 15.47
N LEU A 439 1.62 14.18 14.27
CA LEU A 439 2.08 14.99 13.14
C LEU A 439 0.95 15.88 12.61
N GLU A 440 1.23 17.17 12.45
CA GLU A 440 0.36 18.03 11.67
C GLU A 440 0.31 17.52 10.22
N PRO A 441 -0.88 17.41 9.61
CA PRO A 441 -0.98 17.03 8.22
C PRO A 441 -0.23 18.04 7.34
N GLU A 442 0.69 17.56 6.50
CA GLU A 442 1.33 18.44 5.52
C GLU A 442 0.27 19.05 4.59
N PRO A 443 0.37 20.35 4.26
CA PRO A 443 -0.52 20.95 3.30
C PRO A 443 -0.39 20.23 1.94
N PRO A 444 -1.52 20.00 1.24
CA PRO A 444 -1.46 19.35 -0.06
C PRO A 444 -0.72 20.23 -1.08
N LEU A 445 -0.16 19.61 -2.14
CA LEU A 445 0.59 20.33 -3.19
C LEU A 445 -0.23 21.49 -3.76
N VAL A 446 -1.53 21.27 -3.87
CA VAL A 446 -2.53 22.27 -4.22
C VAL A 446 -3.76 22.01 -3.35
N ALA A 447 -4.32 23.05 -2.73
CA ALA A 447 -5.55 22.92 -1.95
C ALA A 447 -6.73 22.49 -2.84
N ALA A 448 -7.67 21.74 -2.28
CA ALA A 448 -8.91 21.44 -2.97
C ALA A 448 -9.67 22.74 -3.29
N PRO A 449 -10.30 22.86 -4.47
CA PRO A 449 -11.18 23.99 -4.75
C PRO A 449 -12.29 24.05 -3.70
N ALA A 450 -12.67 25.27 -3.30
CA ALA A 450 -13.79 25.47 -2.40
C ALA A 450 -15.05 24.80 -3.00
N PRO A 451 -15.89 24.13 -2.19
CA PRO A 451 -17.11 23.52 -2.69
C PRO A 451 -17.96 24.58 -3.37
N ASP A 452 -18.35 24.32 -4.63
CA ASP A 452 -19.21 25.22 -5.39
C ASP A 452 -20.59 25.29 -4.69
N PRO A 453 -20.99 26.45 -4.14
CA PRO A 453 -22.28 26.58 -3.46
C PRO A 453 -23.48 26.36 -4.41
N SER A 454 -23.27 26.39 -5.73
CA SER A 454 -24.30 26.11 -6.74
C SER A 454 -24.44 24.64 -7.11
N ALA A 455 -23.47 23.79 -6.76
CA ALA A 455 -23.46 22.35 -7.05
C ALA A 455 -24.21 21.49 -6.01
N ALA A 456 -24.80 22.11 -4.98
CA ALA A 456 -25.76 21.46 -4.10
C ALA A 456 -27.03 21.14 -4.89
N HIS A 457 -27.04 20.01 -5.59
CA HIS A 457 -28.24 19.50 -6.22
C HIS A 457 -29.37 19.43 -5.17
N PRO A 458 -30.53 20.06 -5.40
CA PRO A 458 -31.66 19.88 -4.51
C PRO A 458 -32.03 18.40 -4.55
N ALA A 459 -31.99 17.76 -3.37
CA ALA A 459 -32.50 16.41 -3.17
C ALA A 459 -33.91 16.36 -3.79
N THR A 460 -34.03 15.63 -4.89
CA THR A 460 -35.31 15.48 -5.56
C THR A 460 -36.19 14.66 -4.62
N PRO A 461 -37.33 15.18 -4.15
CA PRO A 461 -38.18 14.41 -3.25
C PRO A 461 -38.72 13.23 -4.05
N HIS A 462 -38.48 12.01 -3.56
CA HIS A 462 -39.17 10.81 -4.01
C HIS A 462 -40.68 11.09 -3.95
N ARG A 463 -41.31 11.27 -5.12
CA ARG A 463 -42.76 11.16 -5.24
C ARG A 463 -43.08 9.68 -5.37
N GLY A 464 -43.71 9.14 -4.33
CA GLY A 464 -44.42 7.87 -4.41
C GLY A 464 -45.54 7.94 -5.44
N GLY A 465 -45.72 6.84 -6.15
CA GLY A 465 -46.81 6.53 -7.06
C GLY A 465 -46.86 5.03 -7.24
#